data_AF-A0AB34FD40-F1
#
_entry.id   AF-A0AB34FD40-F1
#
_cell.length_a   1.000
_cell.length_b   1.000
_cell.length_c   1.000
_cell.angle_alpha   90.00
_cell.angle_beta   90.00
_cell.angle_gamma   90.00
#
_symmetry.space_group_name_H-M   'P 1'
#
loop_
_entity.id
_entity.type
_entity.pdbx_description
1 polymer ?
#
loop_
_entity_poly.entity_id
_entity_poly.type
_entity_poly.pdbx_seq_one_letter_code
_entity_poly.pdbx_strand_id
1 'polypeptide(L)'
;MGASAKPLRPNSRQSSSSSQQPVPSYAYEQFHRDKQLRHMAFTSLCRWLLTVALAVSIYGVIWSYSAKEAMPASKKKEFNTLIIGLSIGLSLNLASSLKGDVAELRWWLLSLHGCTPREADLILQSEHLSRLIMLGWTSRRSIVRSIVAVFMAFNLASQLALALLGITYNVNPADKFTVTTPGIVEIPDMSDIQTKSALAQNTSRNLNESQEVNARRYTANTFGIVSIALSEGNITTFPKPGKIFNPDDPSVFWDDEKQTYAYVFYESSPENAVYYTNVASNRTISLHAKCDSWHVIKGGDGLSANITVQYDDGQREEWGLPSVNGPDQTMYFNDPAIQSGDTWGQVDVFEASKTDPWAYRCNITIDPVLNAVIKGHEVGANVTRYAAPAIALQGYGSSVYGLTNDTKLYQWQSYPAESRFGFPANGSADLMGNIVARYAIGAIAVTAQRNPNIQARGMVPQKGITLEVTNWTYLHLILGLTVGMQLLIAVVSILIANRVQVRCRSYLSMAALLRPVMQDVSCRASAADGGEVAAMMGKDTTLRYCRERGAGFKIQSNGF
;
A
#
# COMPACT_ATOMS: atom_id res chain seq x y z
N MET A 1 -30.64 -104.80 1.03
CA MET A 1 -30.35 -105.96 1.89
C MET A 1 -28.85 -106.22 1.85
N GLY A 2 -28.21 -106.42 3.00
CA GLY A 2 -26.81 -106.89 3.07
C GLY A 2 -25.84 -105.87 3.67
N ALA A 3 -25.94 -105.64 4.97
CA ALA A 3 -24.80 -105.20 5.78
C ALA A 3 -23.79 -106.34 5.89
N SER A 4 -22.49 -106.05 5.87
CA SER A 4 -21.50 -106.86 6.56
C SER A 4 -20.33 -106.00 7.02
N ALA A 5 -20.00 -106.15 8.30
CA ALA A 5 -19.07 -105.34 9.05
C ALA A 5 -17.82 -106.14 9.44
N LYS A 6 -16.66 -105.45 9.42
CA LYS A 6 -15.46 -105.62 10.26
C LYS A 6 -14.59 -106.89 10.01
N PRO A 7 -13.25 -106.84 10.26
CA PRO A 7 -12.63 -106.26 11.46
C PRO A 7 -11.31 -105.46 11.31
N LEU A 8 -10.88 -104.95 12.48
CA LEU A 8 -9.74 -104.11 12.82
C LEU A 8 -8.38 -104.86 12.85
N ARG A 9 -7.31 -104.18 12.36
CA ARG A 9 -5.91 -103.98 12.86
C ARG A 9 -5.16 -105.12 13.60
N PRO A 10 -3.81 -105.25 13.51
CA PRO A 10 -2.86 -104.15 13.83
C PRO A 10 -1.43 -104.18 13.17
N ASN A 11 -0.61 -103.21 13.59
CA ASN A 11 0.87 -103.13 13.57
C ASN A 11 1.57 -102.75 12.27
N SER A 12 2.04 -101.50 12.12
CA SER A 12 3.24 -100.87 12.72
C SER A 12 4.53 -101.18 11.93
N ARG A 13 4.99 -100.17 11.19
CA ARG A 13 6.41 -99.80 11.06
C ARG A 13 6.49 -98.38 10.53
N GLN A 14 6.84 -97.48 11.44
CA GLN A 14 7.39 -96.17 11.13
C GLN A 14 8.65 -96.36 10.27
N SER A 15 8.69 -95.69 9.12
CA SER A 15 9.96 -95.25 8.55
C SER A 15 9.87 -93.75 8.33
N SER A 16 10.67 -93.07 9.13
CA SER A 16 10.99 -91.66 9.09
C SER A 16 11.58 -91.28 7.72
N SER A 17 10.96 -90.33 7.04
CA SER A 17 11.69 -89.43 6.15
C SER A 17 11.21 -88.00 6.42
N SER A 18 12.05 -87.28 7.15
CA SER A 18 11.94 -85.85 7.42
C SER A 18 12.12 -85.08 6.12
N SER A 19 11.01 -84.76 5.45
CA SER A 19 10.99 -83.71 4.43
C SER A 19 11.11 -82.37 5.15
N GLN A 20 12.34 -81.90 5.31
CA GLN A 20 12.65 -80.51 5.65
C GLN A 20 12.01 -79.61 4.59
N GLN A 21 10.89 -78.97 4.94
CA GLN A 21 10.38 -77.86 4.15
C GLN A 21 11.40 -76.71 4.27
N PRO A 22 11.86 -76.13 3.15
CA PRO A 22 12.71 -74.96 3.21
C PRO A 22 11.89 -73.81 3.81
N VAL A 23 12.28 -73.39 5.02
CA VAL A 23 11.82 -72.13 5.60
C VAL A 23 12.13 -71.05 4.56
N PRO A 24 11.15 -70.26 4.11
CA PRO A 24 11.46 -69.14 3.24
C PRO A 24 12.37 -68.19 4.02
N SER A 25 13.65 -68.19 3.64
CA SER A 25 14.63 -67.21 4.08
C SER A 25 14.12 -65.87 3.60
N TYR A 26 13.43 -65.14 4.48
CA TYR A 26 13.13 -63.74 4.21
C TYR A 26 14.48 -63.05 3.99
N ALA A 27 14.71 -62.59 2.76
CA ALA A 27 15.86 -61.77 2.42
C ALA A 27 15.81 -60.53 3.32
N TYR A 28 16.58 -60.55 4.40
CA TYR A 28 16.76 -59.39 5.25
C TYR A 28 17.45 -58.33 4.40
N GLU A 29 16.70 -57.32 3.96
CA GLU A 29 17.24 -56.19 3.20
C GLU A 29 18.43 -55.62 3.99
N GLN A 30 19.64 -55.77 3.43
CA GLN A 30 20.87 -55.33 4.07
C GLN A 30 20.77 -53.83 4.33
N PHE A 31 21.02 -53.42 5.58
CA PHE A 31 20.93 -52.02 5.99
C PHE A 31 21.99 -51.17 5.28
N HIS A 32 21.59 -50.44 4.23
CA HIS A 32 22.43 -49.47 3.53
C HIS A 32 22.16 -48.05 4.04
N ARG A 33 23.05 -47.57 4.90
CA ARG A 33 22.95 -46.26 5.56
C ARG A 33 22.83 -45.10 4.56
N ASP A 34 23.56 -45.13 3.45
CA ASP A 34 23.54 -44.06 2.45
C ASP A 34 22.24 -44.01 1.66
N LYS A 35 21.64 -45.17 1.38
CA LYS A 35 20.35 -45.25 0.67
C LYS A 35 19.20 -44.72 1.56
N GLN A 36 19.22 -45.04 2.85
CA GLN A 36 18.25 -44.52 3.83
C GLN A 36 18.39 -43.00 3.99
N LEU A 37 19.63 -42.50 4.14
CA LEU A 37 19.91 -41.06 4.26
C LEU A 37 19.39 -40.28 3.04
N ARG A 38 19.68 -40.75 1.82
CA ARG A 38 19.22 -40.10 0.58
C ARG A 38 17.69 -40.07 0.50
N HIS A 39 17.03 -41.16 0.88
CA HIS A 39 15.57 -41.24 0.84
C HIS A 39 14.90 -40.29 1.86
N MET A 40 15.41 -40.23 3.10
CA MET A 40 14.93 -39.29 4.11
C MET A 40 15.21 -37.85 3.72
N ALA A 41 16.43 -37.55 3.28
CA ALA A 41 16.82 -36.23 2.83
C ALA A 41 15.94 -35.75 1.68
N PHE A 42 15.66 -36.59 0.69
CA PHE A 42 14.77 -36.25 -0.41
C PHE A 42 13.35 -35.95 0.08
N THR A 43 12.80 -36.80 0.95
CA THR A 43 11.44 -36.64 1.47
C THR A 43 11.28 -35.35 2.29
N SER A 44 12.23 -35.06 3.19
CA SER A 44 12.22 -33.83 3.99
C SER A 44 12.53 -32.59 3.16
N LEU A 45 13.39 -32.71 2.14
CA LEU A 45 13.64 -31.63 1.18
C LEU A 45 12.37 -31.26 0.42
N CYS A 46 11.58 -32.24 -0.05
CA CYS A 46 10.30 -31.95 -0.71
C CYS A 46 9.32 -31.20 0.20
N ARG A 47 9.20 -31.61 1.48
CA ARG A 47 8.34 -30.93 2.47
C ARG A 47 8.82 -29.51 2.76
N TRP A 48 10.14 -29.32 2.87
CA TRP A 48 10.75 -28.02 3.09
C TRP A 48 10.60 -27.09 1.88
N LEU A 49 10.81 -27.59 0.65
CA LEU A 49 10.59 -26.83 -0.57
C LEU A 49 9.14 -26.35 -0.70
N LEU A 50 8.17 -27.17 -0.27
CA LEU A 50 6.77 -26.75 -0.21
C LEU A 50 6.55 -25.61 0.80
N THR A 51 7.21 -25.64 1.95
CA THR A 51 7.18 -24.51 2.91
C THR A 51 7.80 -23.26 2.29
N VAL A 52 8.96 -23.38 1.64
CA VAL A 52 9.61 -22.25 0.96
C VAL A 52 8.67 -21.66 -0.09
N ALA A 53 8.04 -22.49 -0.92
CA ALA A 53 7.10 -22.04 -1.95
C ALA A 53 5.90 -21.28 -1.35
N LEU A 54 5.32 -21.78 -0.25
CA LEU A 54 4.22 -21.13 0.45
C LEU A 54 4.67 -19.81 1.10
N ALA A 55 5.83 -19.78 1.75
CA ALA A 55 6.38 -18.58 2.37
C ALA A 55 6.70 -17.49 1.34
N VAL A 56 7.32 -17.87 0.21
CA VAL A 56 7.59 -16.97 -0.92
C VAL A 56 6.29 -16.47 -1.53
N SER A 57 5.25 -17.31 -1.64
CA SER A 57 3.94 -16.89 -2.14
C SER A 57 3.29 -15.84 -1.24
N ILE A 58 3.34 -16.04 0.08
CA ILE A 58 2.85 -15.05 1.06
C ILE A 58 3.60 -13.73 0.89
N TYR A 59 4.93 -13.79 0.83
CA TYR A 59 5.76 -12.61 0.63
C TYR A 59 5.41 -11.87 -0.67
N GLY A 60 5.28 -12.61 -1.77
CA GLY A 60 4.94 -12.07 -3.08
C GLY A 60 3.55 -11.41 -3.11
N VAL A 61 2.56 -11.98 -2.42
CA VAL A 61 1.22 -11.36 -2.30
C VAL A 61 1.31 -10.06 -1.51
N ILE A 62 1.99 -10.05 -0.36
CA ILE A 62 2.14 -8.82 0.45
C ILE A 62 2.87 -7.75 -0.36
N TRP A 63 4.00 -8.10 -0.99
CA TRP A 63 4.78 -7.19 -1.83
C TRP A 63 3.99 -6.62 -3.01
N SER A 64 3.28 -7.48 -3.75
CA SER A 64 2.53 -7.06 -4.94
C SER A 64 1.37 -6.12 -4.60
N TYR A 65 0.76 -6.26 -3.42
CA TYR A 65 -0.32 -5.39 -2.97
C TYR A 65 0.20 -4.12 -2.30
N SER A 66 1.36 -4.17 -1.61
CA SER A 66 1.98 -2.99 -0.99
C SER A 66 2.64 -2.05 -2.00
N ALA A 67 3.04 -2.56 -3.17
CA ALA A 67 3.64 -1.74 -4.22
C ALA A 67 2.64 -0.80 -4.91
N LYS A 68 1.33 -0.96 -4.67
CA LYS A 68 0.28 -0.14 -5.29
C LYS A 68 -0.15 0.97 -4.34
N GLU A 69 -0.05 2.21 -4.79
CA GLU A 69 -0.44 3.40 -4.02
C GLU A 69 -1.93 3.44 -3.68
N ALA A 70 -2.79 2.87 -4.52
CA ALA A 70 -4.21 2.71 -4.27
C ALA A 70 -4.78 1.51 -5.05
N MET A 71 -5.76 0.84 -4.47
CA MET A 71 -6.49 -0.27 -5.08
C MET A 71 -8.00 -0.11 -4.88
N PRO A 72 -8.84 -0.62 -5.79
CA PRO A 72 -10.28 -0.60 -5.58
C PRO A 72 -10.67 -1.40 -4.34
N ALA A 73 -11.70 -0.96 -3.61
CA ALA A 73 -12.18 -1.66 -2.41
C ALA A 73 -12.56 -3.14 -2.66
N SER A 74 -12.93 -3.52 -3.88
CA SER A 74 -13.20 -4.92 -4.27
C SER A 74 -11.99 -5.85 -4.09
N LYS A 75 -10.76 -5.33 -4.22
CA LYS A 75 -9.52 -6.09 -4.06
C LYS A 75 -9.21 -6.47 -2.61
N LYS A 76 -9.90 -5.86 -1.63
CA LYS A 76 -9.77 -6.22 -0.21
C LYS A 76 -10.09 -7.69 0.06
N LYS A 77 -11.19 -8.18 -0.53
CA LYS A 77 -11.65 -9.55 -0.33
C LYS A 77 -10.67 -10.55 -0.93
N GLU A 78 -10.18 -10.27 -2.13
CA GLU A 78 -9.19 -11.09 -2.84
C GLU A 78 -7.89 -11.22 -2.04
N PHE A 79 -7.33 -10.10 -1.59
CA PHE A 79 -6.12 -10.09 -0.75
C PHE A 79 -6.30 -10.92 0.52
N ASN A 80 -7.39 -10.68 1.26
CA ASN A 80 -7.66 -11.41 2.50
C ASN A 80 -7.82 -12.91 2.27
N THR A 81 -8.53 -13.32 1.21
CA THR A 81 -8.69 -14.74 0.86
C THR A 81 -7.34 -15.40 0.54
N LEU A 82 -6.49 -14.73 -0.23
CA LEU A 82 -5.16 -15.26 -0.59
C LEU A 82 -4.26 -15.43 0.64
N ILE A 83 -4.14 -14.39 1.48
CA ILE A 83 -3.26 -14.45 2.65
C ILE A 83 -3.75 -15.45 3.68
N ILE A 84 -5.06 -15.50 3.97
CA ILE A 84 -5.61 -16.48 4.89
C ILE A 84 -5.40 -17.90 4.35
N GLY A 85 -5.70 -18.14 3.07
CA GLY A 85 -5.52 -19.45 2.44
C GLY A 85 -4.07 -19.93 2.46
N LEU A 86 -3.13 -19.07 2.07
CA LEU A 86 -1.70 -19.39 2.06
C LEU A 86 -1.15 -19.60 3.48
N SER A 87 -1.60 -18.82 4.47
CA SER A 87 -1.18 -18.96 5.87
C SER A 87 -1.69 -20.26 6.50
N ILE A 88 -2.92 -20.66 6.20
CA ILE A 88 -3.46 -21.98 6.59
C ILE A 88 -2.66 -23.09 5.92
N GLY A 89 -2.40 -22.98 4.61
CA GLY A 89 -1.58 -23.95 3.88
C GLY A 89 -0.18 -24.12 4.50
N LEU A 90 0.46 -23.01 4.85
CA LEU A 90 1.78 -22.99 5.48
C LEU A 90 1.76 -23.65 6.87
N SER A 91 0.76 -23.33 7.71
CA SER A 91 0.64 -23.93 9.05
C SER A 91 0.38 -25.44 8.99
N LEU A 92 -0.48 -25.90 8.07
CA LEU A 92 -0.75 -27.32 7.85
C LEU A 92 0.47 -28.06 7.32
N ASN A 93 1.20 -27.48 6.36
CA ASN A 93 2.42 -28.10 5.83
C ASN A 93 3.49 -28.24 6.92
N LEU A 94 3.66 -27.21 7.75
CA LEU A 94 4.60 -27.24 8.86
C LEU A 94 4.25 -28.33 9.88
N ALA A 95 2.98 -28.41 10.30
CA ALA A 95 2.52 -29.46 11.19
C ALA A 95 2.71 -30.87 10.60
N SER A 96 2.47 -31.03 9.29
CA SER A 96 2.70 -32.29 8.57
C SER A 96 4.18 -32.67 8.51
N SER A 97 5.06 -31.70 8.22
CA SER A 97 6.52 -31.91 8.21
C SER A 97 7.02 -32.39 9.56
N LEU A 98 6.59 -31.71 10.62
CA LEU A 98 6.95 -32.03 11.99
C LEU A 98 6.49 -33.44 12.42
N LYS A 99 5.26 -33.83 12.08
CA LYS A 99 4.80 -35.23 12.28
C LYS A 99 5.70 -36.23 11.57
N GLY A 100 6.13 -35.89 10.34
CA GLY A 100 7.04 -36.71 9.56
C GLY A 100 8.40 -36.90 10.24
N ASP A 101 8.97 -35.82 10.79
CA ASP A 101 10.26 -35.84 11.48
C ASP A 101 10.20 -36.69 12.77
N VAL A 102 9.11 -36.58 13.54
CA VAL A 102 8.87 -37.42 14.74
C VAL A 102 8.73 -38.91 14.38
N ALA A 103 8.02 -39.22 13.30
CA ALA A 103 7.87 -40.59 12.82
C ALA A 103 9.21 -41.25 12.46
N GLU A 104 10.19 -40.46 12.02
CA GLU A 104 11.54 -40.93 11.72
C GLU A 104 12.39 -41.06 13.00
N LEU A 105 12.28 -40.08 13.92
CA LEU A 105 12.99 -40.07 15.20
C LEU A 105 12.55 -41.19 16.17
N ARG A 106 11.31 -41.70 16.07
CA ARG A 106 10.78 -42.73 16.99
C ARG A 106 11.67 -43.98 17.07
N TRP A 107 12.25 -44.39 15.94
CA TRP A 107 13.10 -45.59 15.88
C TRP A 107 14.43 -45.38 16.61
N TRP A 108 14.99 -44.18 16.50
CA TRP A 108 16.16 -43.80 17.26
C TRP A 108 15.85 -43.73 18.75
N LEU A 109 14.72 -43.15 19.15
CA LEU A 109 14.28 -43.10 20.56
C LEU A 109 14.15 -44.50 21.19
N LEU A 110 13.62 -45.48 20.45
CA LEU A 110 13.52 -46.89 20.89
C LEU A 110 14.88 -47.60 20.99
N SER A 111 15.92 -47.10 20.31
CA SER A 111 17.24 -47.73 20.29
C SER A 111 18.14 -47.35 21.47
N LEU A 112 17.91 -46.16 22.04
CA LEU A 112 18.81 -45.55 23.02
C LEU A 112 18.99 -46.43 24.27
N HIS A 113 17.89 -46.77 24.95
CA HIS A 113 17.89 -47.54 26.21
C HIS A 113 16.57 -48.33 26.35
N GLY A 114 16.57 -49.44 27.11
CA GLY A 114 15.41 -50.32 27.27
C GLY A 114 14.18 -49.60 27.85
N CYS A 115 13.15 -49.41 27.03
CA CYS A 115 11.91 -48.68 27.33
C CYS A 115 10.91 -49.58 28.07
N THR A 116 10.08 -49.00 28.94
CA THR A 116 8.92 -49.74 29.46
C THR A 116 7.93 -50.02 28.30
N PRO A 117 7.12 -51.09 28.36
CA PRO A 117 6.17 -51.43 27.30
C PRO A 117 5.20 -50.27 27.00
N ARG A 118 4.78 -49.52 28.03
CA ARG A 118 3.92 -48.34 27.89
C ARG A 118 4.63 -47.16 27.22
N GLU A 119 5.90 -46.90 27.54
CA GLU A 119 6.68 -45.87 26.85
C GLU A 119 6.94 -46.28 25.39
N ALA A 120 7.21 -47.55 25.11
CA ALA A 120 7.46 -48.04 23.76
C ALA A 120 6.21 -47.90 22.88
N ASP A 121 5.01 -48.25 23.39
CA ASP A 121 3.74 -48.05 22.69
C ASP A 121 3.48 -46.57 22.38
N LEU A 122 3.71 -45.68 23.35
CA LEU A 122 3.56 -44.24 23.15
C LEU A 122 4.58 -43.66 22.15
N ILE A 123 5.82 -44.16 22.12
CA ILE A 123 6.83 -43.77 21.12
C ILE A 123 6.43 -44.27 19.72
N LEU A 124 5.89 -45.48 19.63
CA LEU A 124 5.42 -46.08 18.38
C LEU A 124 4.24 -45.29 17.78
N GLN A 125 3.33 -44.79 18.64
CA GLN A 125 2.18 -43.94 18.28
C GLN A 125 2.48 -42.43 18.28
N SER A 126 3.76 -42.03 18.35
CA SER A 126 4.18 -40.62 18.49
C SER A 126 3.81 -39.70 17.32
N GLU A 127 3.32 -40.26 16.21
CA GLU A 127 2.75 -39.52 15.07
C GLU A 127 1.48 -38.74 15.45
N HIS A 128 0.78 -39.20 16.49
CA HIS A 128 -0.37 -38.51 17.07
C HIS A 128 0.09 -37.55 18.18
N LEU A 129 -0.24 -36.26 18.03
CA LEU A 129 0.14 -35.21 18.97
C LEU A 129 -0.33 -35.51 20.41
N SER A 130 -1.52 -36.08 20.58
CA SER A 130 -2.07 -36.48 21.88
C SER A 130 -1.20 -37.54 22.58
N ARG A 131 -0.74 -38.55 21.83
CA ARG A 131 0.15 -39.61 22.33
C ARG A 131 1.56 -39.08 22.61
N LEU A 132 2.04 -38.14 21.81
CA LEU A 132 3.32 -37.46 22.02
C LEU A 132 3.33 -36.63 23.32
N ILE A 133 2.24 -35.90 23.62
CA ILE A 133 2.09 -35.19 24.89
C ILE A 133 2.06 -36.17 26.06
N MET A 134 1.27 -37.24 25.93
CA MET A 134 1.18 -38.30 26.94
C MET A 134 2.53 -38.97 27.18
N LEU A 135 3.36 -39.15 26.14
CA LEU A 135 4.73 -39.65 26.25
C LEU A 135 5.61 -38.71 27.08
N GLY A 136 5.49 -37.40 26.88
CA GLY A 136 6.22 -36.40 27.66
C GLY A 136 5.93 -36.47 29.16
N TRP A 137 4.66 -36.68 29.55
CA TRP A 137 4.27 -36.83 30.95
C TRP A 137 4.59 -38.20 31.54
N THR A 138 4.44 -39.27 30.75
CA THR A 138 4.62 -40.65 31.24
C THR A 138 6.09 -41.02 31.35
N SER A 139 6.94 -40.52 30.44
CA SER A 139 8.34 -40.92 30.43
C SER A 139 9.12 -40.30 31.59
N ARG A 140 10.00 -41.08 32.22
CA ARG A 140 10.92 -40.60 33.27
C ARG A 140 12.25 -40.07 32.70
N ARG A 141 12.44 -40.15 31.39
CA ARG A 141 13.71 -39.84 30.72
C ARG A 141 13.80 -38.37 30.30
N SER A 142 14.81 -37.67 30.79
CA SER A 142 15.02 -36.25 30.46
C SER A 142 15.20 -36.01 28.95
N ILE A 143 15.90 -36.89 28.22
CA ILE A 143 16.10 -36.75 26.76
C ILE A 143 14.77 -36.81 26.00
N VAL A 144 13.88 -37.75 26.35
CA VAL A 144 12.57 -37.90 25.70
C VAL A 144 11.70 -36.68 26.01
N ARG A 145 11.68 -36.22 27.27
CA ARG A 145 10.97 -35.01 27.69
C ARG A 145 11.47 -33.77 26.94
N SER A 146 12.78 -33.59 26.80
CA SER A 146 13.35 -32.47 26.07
C SER A 146 12.96 -32.47 24.59
N ILE A 147 12.96 -33.62 23.91
CA ILE A 147 12.56 -33.73 22.51
C ILE A 147 11.08 -33.40 22.33
N VAL A 148 10.21 -33.96 23.17
CA VAL A 148 8.77 -33.66 23.17
C VAL A 148 8.54 -32.17 23.44
N ALA A 149 9.25 -31.57 24.40
CA ALA A 149 9.12 -30.16 24.75
C ALA A 149 9.55 -29.24 23.59
N VAL A 150 10.72 -29.48 22.97
CA VAL A 150 11.20 -28.71 21.81
C VAL A 150 10.22 -28.81 20.65
N PHE A 151 9.71 -30.01 20.38
CA PHE A 151 8.75 -30.25 19.32
C PHE A 151 7.44 -29.49 19.53
N MET A 152 6.88 -29.57 20.74
CA MET A 152 5.64 -28.87 21.11
C MET A 152 5.84 -27.35 21.10
N ALA A 153 6.97 -26.86 21.62
CA ALA A 153 7.32 -25.44 21.60
C ALA A 153 7.41 -24.92 20.16
N PHE A 154 8.06 -25.66 19.25
CA PHE A 154 8.17 -25.26 17.86
C PHE A 154 6.80 -25.29 17.13
N ASN A 155 5.98 -26.32 17.38
CA ASN A 155 4.63 -26.40 16.82
C ASN A 155 3.78 -25.19 17.26
N LEU A 156 3.81 -24.85 18.55
CA LEU A 156 3.06 -23.72 19.10
C LEU A 156 3.62 -22.38 18.63
N ALA A 157 4.93 -22.18 18.73
CA ALA A 157 5.61 -20.95 18.33
C ALA A 157 5.38 -20.63 16.86
N SER A 158 5.37 -21.64 15.99
CA SER A 158 5.13 -21.42 14.57
C SER A 158 3.68 -21.07 14.25
N GLN A 159 2.71 -21.65 14.97
CA GLN A 159 1.30 -21.25 14.83
C GLN A 159 1.07 -19.82 15.32
N LEU A 160 1.70 -19.44 16.44
CA LEU A 160 1.67 -18.06 16.94
C LEU A 160 2.33 -17.09 15.97
N ALA A 161 3.50 -17.43 15.43
CA ALA A 161 4.21 -16.59 14.47
C ALA A 161 3.38 -16.33 13.20
N LEU A 162 2.68 -17.36 12.70
CA LEU A 162 1.79 -17.22 11.55
C LEU A 162 0.51 -16.44 11.88
N ALA A 163 -0.04 -16.56 13.08
CA ALA A 163 -1.14 -15.71 13.53
C ALA A 163 -0.70 -14.23 13.61
N LEU A 164 0.52 -13.99 14.09
CA LEU A 164 1.13 -12.66 14.15
C LEU A 164 1.54 -12.13 12.77
N LEU A 165 1.51 -12.93 11.70
CA LEU A 165 1.70 -12.42 10.34
C LEU A 165 0.61 -11.39 9.99
N GLY A 166 -0.63 -11.62 10.44
CA GLY A 166 -1.77 -10.76 10.16
C GLY A 166 -1.69 -9.36 10.77
N ILE A 167 -0.79 -9.14 11.74
CA ILE A 167 -0.55 -7.82 12.35
C ILE A 167 0.63 -7.07 11.71
N THR A 168 1.37 -7.70 10.80
CA THR A 168 2.52 -7.06 10.12
C THR A 168 2.11 -6.11 9.00
N TYR A 169 0.84 -6.15 8.60
CA TYR A 169 0.28 -5.30 7.56
C TYR A 169 -1.11 -4.81 7.97
N ASN A 170 -1.49 -3.64 7.45
CA ASN A 170 -2.81 -3.06 7.62
C ASN A 170 -3.43 -2.74 6.25
N VAL A 171 -4.71 -3.07 6.10
CA VAL A 171 -5.48 -2.65 4.91
C VAL A 171 -6.28 -1.41 5.27
N ASN A 172 -5.68 -0.26 5.00
CA ASN A 172 -6.22 1.05 5.32
C ASN A 172 -7.02 1.62 4.14
N PRO A 173 -7.94 2.57 4.37
CA PRO A 173 -8.46 3.41 3.30
C PRO A 173 -7.31 4.12 2.56
N ALA A 174 -7.51 4.37 1.27
CA ALA A 174 -6.55 5.14 0.50
C ALA A 174 -6.82 6.64 0.66
N ASP A 175 -6.01 7.30 1.48
CA ASP A 175 -6.24 8.71 1.85
C ASP A 175 -5.37 9.68 1.04
N LYS A 176 -4.38 9.17 0.28
CA LYS A 176 -3.47 9.98 -0.54
C LYS A 176 -3.81 9.94 -2.03
N PHE A 177 -4.16 8.75 -2.52
CA PHE A 177 -4.46 8.49 -3.91
C PHE A 177 -5.69 7.60 -3.97
N THR A 178 -6.44 7.72 -5.07
CA THR A 178 -7.51 6.78 -5.34
C THR A 178 -7.53 6.36 -6.79
N VAL A 179 -8.14 5.20 -7.03
CA VAL A 179 -8.40 4.69 -8.36
C VAL A 179 -9.59 5.44 -8.92
N THR A 180 -9.46 5.92 -10.15
CA THR A 180 -10.53 6.61 -10.87
C THR A 180 -11.07 5.74 -12.00
N THR A 181 -12.35 5.91 -12.33
CA THR A 181 -13.03 5.18 -13.41
C THR A 181 -13.85 6.14 -14.26
N PRO A 182 -13.93 5.95 -15.59
CA PRO A 182 -14.76 6.82 -16.43
C PRO A 182 -16.21 6.88 -15.96
N GLY A 183 -16.78 8.08 -15.84
CA GLY A 183 -18.15 8.31 -15.41
C GLY A 183 -18.53 9.78 -15.31
N ILE A 184 -19.59 10.08 -14.58
CA ILE A 184 -20.03 11.46 -14.32
C ILE A 184 -19.36 11.98 -13.05
N VAL A 185 -18.61 13.07 -13.20
CA VAL A 185 -17.94 13.81 -12.13
C VAL A 185 -18.54 15.20 -12.01
N GLU A 186 -18.29 15.82 -10.88
CA GLU A 186 -18.51 17.24 -10.67
C GLU A 186 -17.20 18.00 -10.92
N ILE A 187 -17.30 19.07 -11.71
CA ILE A 187 -16.20 19.98 -12.01
C ILE A 187 -16.67 21.42 -11.76
N PRO A 188 -15.79 22.35 -11.38
CA PRO A 188 -16.18 23.74 -11.23
C PRO A 188 -16.65 24.32 -12.55
N ASP A 189 -17.76 25.05 -12.53
CA ASP A 189 -18.23 25.81 -13.68
C ASP A 189 -17.30 27.00 -13.92
N MET A 190 -16.44 26.90 -14.92
CA MET A 190 -15.48 27.94 -15.28
C MET A 190 -15.98 28.83 -16.43
N SER A 191 -17.27 28.81 -16.75
CA SER A 191 -17.84 29.64 -17.83
C SER A 191 -17.88 31.14 -17.49
N ASP A 192 -18.07 31.49 -16.21
CA ASP A 192 -18.15 32.86 -15.70
C ASP A 192 -17.67 32.95 -14.24
N ILE A 193 -17.30 34.14 -13.78
CA ILE A 193 -17.03 34.42 -12.36
C ILE A 193 -18.38 34.58 -11.65
N GLN A 194 -18.79 33.57 -10.88
CA GLN A 194 -20.11 33.58 -10.26
C GLN A 194 -20.15 34.46 -9.01
N THR A 195 -21.03 35.47 -9.04
CA THR A 195 -21.24 36.39 -7.91
C THR A 195 -22.60 36.15 -7.26
N LYS A 196 -22.67 36.11 -5.92
CA LYS A 196 -23.97 36.06 -5.21
C LYS A 196 -24.67 37.41 -5.35
N SER A 197 -25.70 37.49 -6.19
CA SER A 197 -26.52 38.70 -6.29
C SER A 197 -27.41 38.85 -5.06
N ALA A 198 -26.98 39.67 -4.10
CA ALA A 198 -27.82 40.06 -2.95
C ALA A 198 -29.03 40.91 -3.39
N LEU A 199 -28.98 41.52 -4.58
CA LEU A 199 -30.04 42.40 -5.11
C LEU A 199 -31.12 41.66 -5.93
N ALA A 200 -30.85 40.43 -6.38
CA ALA A 200 -31.81 39.62 -7.13
C ALA A 200 -32.81 38.84 -6.25
N GLN A 201 -32.55 38.73 -4.93
CA GLN A 201 -33.38 37.88 -4.06
C GLN A 201 -34.76 38.47 -3.74
N ASN A 202 -34.99 39.77 -3.93
CA ASN A 202 -36.26 40.42 -3.56
C ASN A 202 -36.92 41.24 -4.67
N THR A 203 -36.38 41.28 -5.88
CA THR A 203 -37.04 41.97 -6.99
C THR A 203 -36.53 41.41 -8.30
N SER A 204 -37.44 41.23 -9.26
CA SER A 204 -37.21 40.92 -10.67
C SER A 204 -36.45 42.05 -11.40
N ARG A 205 -35.39 42.60 -10.79
CA ARG A 205 -34.45 43.50 -11.42
C ARG A 205 -33.34 42.64 -11.99
N ASN A 206 -33.38 42.45 -13.30
CA ASN A 206 -32.14 42.21 -14.05
C ASN A 206 -31.16 43.29 -13.60
N LEU A 207 -30.02 42.89 -13.05
CA LEU A 207 -28.93 43.84 -12.78
C LEU A 207 -28.63 44.55 -14.10
N ASN A 208 -28.42 45.86 -14.07
CA ASN A 208 -27.94 46.54 -15.27
C ASN A 208 -26.60 45.89 -15.66
N GLU A 209 -26.36 45.66 -16.95
CA GLU A 209 -25.14 45.01 -17.48
C GLU A 209 -23.85 45.61 -16.88
N SER A 210 -23.86 46.92 -16.61
CA SER A 210 -22.76 47.63 -15.95
C SER A 210 -22.50 47.16 -14.51
N GLN A 211 -23.52 46.81 -13.74
CA GLN A 211 -23.38 46.33 -12.36
C GLN A 211 -22.78 44.92 -12.32
N GLU A 212 -23.14 44.06 -13.27
CA GLU A 212 -22.56 42.72 -13.33
C GLU A 212 -21.09 42.73 -13.74
N VAL A 213 -20.72 43.57 -14.73
CA VAL A 213 -19.31 43.79 -15.11
C VAL A 213 -18.50 44.29 -13.92
N ASN A 214 -19.04 45.24 -13.17
CA ASN A 214 -18.43 45.78 -11.96
C ASN A 214 -18.27 44.72 -10.86
N ALA A 215 -19.27 43.87 -10.65
CA ALA A 215 -19.20 42.77 -9.70
C ALA A 215 -18.13 41.73 -10.08
N ARG A 216 -18.03 41.36 -11.37
CA ARG A 216 -17.00 40.45 -11.88
C ARG A 216 -15.59 41.01 -11.69
N ARG A 217 -15.39 42.29 -12.01
CA ARG A 217 -14.13 43.02 -11.79
C ARG A 217 -13.70 42.99 -10.32
N TYR A 218 -14.59 43.37 -9.41
CA TYR A 218 -14.30 43.35 -7.97
C TYR A 218 -14.02 41.94 -7.45
N THR A 219 -14.77 40.95 -7.94
CA THR A 219 -14.64 39.56 -7.50
C THR A 219 -13.34 38.95 -8.02
N ALA A 220 -12.94 39.22 -9.27
CA ALA A 220 -11.65 38.79 -9.81
C ALA A 220 -10.48 39.33 -8.99
N ASN A 221 -10.51 40.62 -8.63
CA ASN A 221 -9.51 41.21 -7.74
C ASN A 221 -9.51 40.54 -6.37
N THR A 222 -10.68 40.40 -5.75
CA THR A 222 -10.84 39.77 -4.43
C THR A 222 -10.31 38.33 -4.43
N PHE A 223 -10.59 37.56 -5.47
CA PHE A 223 -10.08 36.19 -5.63
C PHE A 223 -8.56 36.14 -5.77
N GLY A 224 -7.96 37.09 -6.50
CA GLY A 224 -6.51 37.23 -6.53
C GLY A 224 -5.91 37.59 -5.16
N ILE A 225 -6.56 38.45 -4.35
CA ILE A 225 -6.14 38.69 -2.95
C ILE A 225 -6.29 37.45 -2.07
N VAL A 226 -7.42 36.77 -2.14
CA VAL A 226 -7.65 35.51 -1.38
C VAL A 226 -6.60 34.46 -1.74
N SER A 227 -6.08 34.49 -2.96
CA SER A 227 -5.03 33.58 -3.41
C SER A 227 -3.70 33.71 -2.65
N ILE A 228 -3.50 34.77 -1.85
CA ILE A 228 -2.34 34.88 -0.94
C ILE A 228 -2.32 33.71 0.06
N ALA A 229 -3.49 33.21 0.46
CA ALA A 229 -3.61 32.06 1.35
C ALA A 229 -3.29 30.72 0.66
N LEU A 230 -3.15 30.68 -0.67
CA LEU A 230 -2.80 29.48 -1.40
C LEU A 230 -1.29 29.23 -1.35
N SER A 231 -0.91 28.04 -0.89
CA SER A 231 0.45 27.54 -0.95
C SER A 231 0.94 27.42 -2.40
N GLU A 232 2.20 27.78 -2.61
CA GLU A 232 2.89 27.74 -3.89
C GLU A 232 3.89 26.59 -3.91
N GLY A 233 3.91 25.83 -5.00
CA GLY A 233 4.79 24.69 -5.20
C GLY A 233 5.60 24.83 -6.47
N ASN A 234 6.55 23.94 -6.68
CA ASN A 234 7.29 23.85 -7.93
C ASN A 234 6.60 22.83 -8.85
N ILE A 235 6.76 22.96 -10.17
CA ILE A 235 6.24 22.01 -11.17
C ILE A 235 6.68 20.55 -10.92
N THR A 236 7.77 20.31 -10.21
CA THR A 236 8.19 18.95 -9.78
C THR A 236 7.25 18.30 -8.76
N THR A 237 6.48 19.09 -8.01
CA THR A 237 5.51 18.65 -6.99
C THR A 237 4.09 18.54 -7.51
N PHE A 238 3.92 18.63 -8.84
CA PHE A 238 2.62 18.59 -9.49
C PHE A 238 1.82 17.35 -9.08
N PRO A 239 0.54 17.50 -8.68
CA PRO A 239 -0.26 16.37 -8.28
C PRO A 239 -0.53 15.48 -9.50
N LYS A 240 -0.24 14.18 -9.34
CA LYS A 240 -0.60 13.18 -10.35
C LYS A 240 -2.12 12.99 -10.38
N PRO A 241 -2.72 12.68 -11.54
CA PRO A 241 -4.14 12.39 -11.63
C PRO A 241 -4.56 11.30 -10.63
N GLY A 242 -5.65 11.55 -9.90
CA GLY A 242 -6.13 10.66 -8.83
C GLY A 242 -5.56 10.93 -7.43
N LYS A 243 -4.65 11.90 -7.27
CA LYS A 243 -4.24 12.39 -5.94
C LYS A 243 -5.44 13.03 -5.24
N ILE A 244 -5.74 12.62 -4.03
CA ILE A 244 -6.84 13.19 -3.23
C ILE A 244 -6.46 14.62 -2.82
N PHE A 245 -7.41 15.54 -2.92
CA PHE A 245 -7.24 16.94 -2.53
C PHE A 245 -6.92 17.04 -1.04
N ASN A 246 -5.81 17.71 -0.72
CA ASN A 246 -5.44 18.09 0.63
C ASN A 246 -5.26 19.61 0.68
N PRO A 247 -5.93 20.34 1.59
CA PRO A 247 -5.76 21.78 1.76
C PRO A 247 -4.32 22.23 2.03
N ASP A 248 -3.48 21.37 2.61
CA ASP A 248 -2.08 21.67 2.90
C ASP A 248 -1.17 21.58 1.66
N ASP A 249 -1.65 20.94 0.58
CA ASP A 249 -0.89 20.85 -0.66
C ASP A 249 -0.87 22.20 -1.41
N PRO A 250 0.22 22.50 -2.16
CA PRO A 250 0.23 23.65 -3.05
C PRO A 250 -0.91 23.62 -4.07
N SER A 251 -1.52 24.78 -4.31
CA SER A 251 -2.60 24.94 -5.29
C SER A 251 -2.11 25.52 -6.61
N VAL A 252 -1.05 26.33 -6.57
CA VAL A 252 -0.45 26.96 -7.75
C VAL A 252 1.01 26.57 -7.84
N PHE A 253 1.49 26.37 -9.07
CA PHE A 253 2.80 25.79 -9.33
C PHE A 253 3.61 26.68 -10.25
N TRP A 254 4.86 26.94 -9.88
CA TRP A 254 5.81 27.68 -10.71
C TRP A 254 6.67 26.71 -11.54
N ASP A 255 6.81 27.00 -12.83
CA ASP A 255 7.67 26.30 -13.78
C ASP A 255 8.89 27.17 -14.10
N ASP A 256 10.04 26.84 -13.51
CA ASP A 256 11.29 27.58 -13.71
C ASP A 256 11.79 27.52 -15.16
N GLU A 257 11.53 26.44 -15.89
CA GLU A 257 12.02 26.27 -17.27
C GLU A 257 11.22 27.14 -18.24
N LYS A 258 9.90 27.24 -18.02
CA LYS A 258 9.00 28.00 -18.89
C LYS A 258 8.69 29.40 -18.39
N GLN A 259 9.08 29.74 -17.17
CA GLN A 259 8.74 31.00 -16.50
C GLN A 259 7.21 31.23 -16.46
N THR A 260 6.46 30.18 -16.13
CA THR A 260 4.98 30.21 -16.10
C THR A 260 4.42 29.72 -14.78
N TYR A 261 3.23 30.19 -14.45
CA TYR A 261 2.41 29.64 -13.37
C TYR A 261 1.38 28.66 -13.93
N ALA A 262 1.11 27.59 -13.18
CA ALA A 262 0.15 26.57 -13.53
C ALA A 262 -0.81 26.24 -12.38
N TYR A 263 -2.03 25.84 -12.74
CA TYR A 263 -3.07 25.36 -11.83
C TYR A 263 -3.63 24.02 -12.33
N VAL A 264 -3.93 23.10 -11.41
CA VAL A 264 -4.53 21.79 -11.69
C VAL A 264 -6.00 21.80 -11.30
N PHE A 265 -6.87 21.41 -12.22
CA PHE A 265 -8.29 21.26 -11.90
C PHE A 265 -8.55 19.97 -11.13
N TYR A 266 -9.50 20.04 -10.19
CA TYR A 266 -9.96 18.89 -9.43
C TYR A 266 -11.30 18.39 -9.98
N GLU A 267 -11.53 17.09 -9.85
CA GLU A 267 -12.78 16.41 -10.15
C GLU A 267 -13.32 15.79 -8.87
N SER A 268 -14.60 15.98 -8.59
CA SER A 268 -15.26 15.41 -7.42
C SER A 268 -16.27 14.33 -7.82
N SER A 269 -16.51 13.39 -6.91
CA SER A 269 -17.69 12.54 -6.99
C SER A 269 -18.96 13.41 -6.96
N PRO A 270 -20.05 12.98 -7.62
CA PRO A 270 -21.35 13.65 -7.47
C PRO A 270 -21.80 13.73 -6.01
N GLU A 271 -22.51 14.79 -5.60
CA GLU A 271 -22.97 14.99 -4.21
C GLU A 271 -23.75 13.78 -3.64
N ASN A 272 -24.56 13.11 -4.48
CA ASN A 272 -25.35 11.95 -4.10
C ASN A 272 -24.58 10.61 -4.17
N ALA A 273 -23.27 10.64 -4.40
CA ALA A 273 -22.45 9.43 -4.44
C ALA A 273 -22.28 8.82 -3.05
N VAL A 274 -22.18 7.49 -3.00
CA VAL A 274 -21.91 6.74 -1.75
C VAL A 274 -20.56 7.12 -1.12
N TYR A 275 -19.64 7.66 -1.92
CA TYR A 275 -18.32 8.12 -1.50
C TYR A 275 -18.00 9.45 -2.18
N TYR A 276 -17.93 10.52 -1.38
CA TYR A 276 -17.55 11.84 -1.83
C TYR A 276 -16.06 12.07 -1.61
N THR A 277 -15.34 12.41 -2.68
CA THR A 277 -13.94 12.84 -2.61
C THR A 277 -13.62 13.68 -3.84
N ASN A 278 -12.57 14.50 -3.72
CA ASN A 278 -12.09 15.40 -4.77
C ASN A 278 -10.66 14.99 -5.11
N VAL A 279 -10.37 14.80 -6.39
CA VAL A 279 -9.07 14.33 -6.86
C VAL A 279 -8.52 15.22 -7.95
N ALA A 280 -7.20 15.33 -8.02
CA ALA A 280 -6.53 16.03 -9.11
C ALA A 280 -6.86 15.34 -10.44
N SER A 281 -7.29 16.12 -11.42
CA SER A 281 -7.48 15.65 -12.80
C SER A 281 -6.17 15.71 -13.59
N ASN A 282 -6.22 15.35 -14.87
CA ASN A 282 -5.13 15.58 -15.80
C ASN A 282 -5.23 16.96 -16.50
N ARG A 283 -6.17 17.82 -16.09
CA ARG A 283 -6.42 19.13 -16.71
C ARG A 283 -5.63 20.21 -16.00
N THR A 284 -4.96 21.03 -16.79
CA THR A 284 -4.09 22.08 -16.29
C THR A 284 -4.28 23.35 -17.10
N ILE A 285 -4.19 24.49 -16.43
CA ILE A 285 -4.12 25.80 -17.09
C ILE A 285 -2.82 26.48 -16.69
N SER A 286 -2.17 27.11 -17.67
CA SER A 286 -0.93 27.83 -17.48
C SER A 286 -1.11 29.29 -17.85
N LEU A 287 -0.28 30.16 -17.30
CA LEU A 287 -0.21 31.55 -17.71
C LEU A 287 1.18 32.12 -17.47
N HIS A 288 1.48 33.16 -18.23
CA HIS A 288 2.73 33.90 -18.13
C HIS A 288 2.47 35.40 -18.29
N ALA A 289 3.40 36.20 -17.80
CA ALA A 289 3.38 37.64 -18.00
C ALA A 289 4.76 38.11 -18.44
N LYS A 290 4.78 39.00 -19.43
CA LYS A 290 5.98 39.68 -19.90
C LYS A 290 5.84 41.15 -19.58
N CYS A 291 6.80 41.70 -18.83
CA CYS A 291 6.83 43.11 -18.51
C CYS A 291 8.03 43.79 -19.16
N ASP A 292 7.87 45.06 -19.45
CA ASP A 292 8.95 46.00 -19.73
C ASP A 292 9.05 46.97 -18.55
N SER A 293 10.25 47.44 -18.21
CA SER A 293 10.51 48.31 -17.04
C SER A 293 11.28 49.57 -17.42
N TRP A 294 10.91 50.70 -16.82
CA TRP A 294 11.47 52.01 -17.13
C TRP A 294 11.57 52.91 -15.90
N HIS A 295 12.55 53.81 -15.91
CA HIS A 295 12.72 54.79 -14.83
C HIS A 295 11.68 55.91 -14.90
N VAL A 296 11.23 56.34 -13.71
CA VAL A 296 10.39 57.53 -13.55
C VAL A 296 11.27 58.72 -13.18
N ILE A 297 11.39 59.70 -14.09
CA ILE A 297 12.30 60.84 -13.93
C ILE A 297 11.65 62.06 -13.23
N LYS A 298 10.32 62.09 -13.13
CA LYS A 298 9.55 63.14 -12.44
C LYS A 298 8.27 62.56 -11.82
N GLY A 299 7.91 63.05 -10.64
CA GLY A 299 6.67 62.67 -9.94
C GLY A 299 6.70 61.29 -9.26
N GLY A 300 7.87 60.64 -9.21
CA GLY A 300 7.99 59.26 -8.74
C GLY A 300 7.81 59.04 -7.24
N ASP A 301 7.70 60.11 -6.45
CA ASP A 301 7.39 60.04 -5.01
C ASP A 301 5.93 59.69 -4.71
N GLY A 302 5.09 59.57 -5.74
CA GLY A 302 3.66 59.26 -5.62
C GLY A 302 2.83 60.39 -5.03
N LEU A 303 3.37 61.62 -4.97
CA LEU A 303 2.68 62.84 -4.52
C LEU A 303 2.19 63.73 -5.68
N SER A 304 2.59 63.39 -6.91
CA SER A 304 2.19 64.10 -8.13
C SER A 304 1.07 63.36 -8.86
N ALA A 305 0.13 64.11 -9.46
CA ALA A 305 -0.94 63.50 -10.26
C ALA A 305 -0.44 62.90 -11.59
N ASN A 306 0.73 63.35 -12.07
CA ASN A 306 1.35 62.86 -13.29
C ASN A 306 2.80 62.44 -13.00
N ILE A 307 3.25 61.41 -13.70
CA ILE A 307 4.64 60.96 -13.69
C ILE A 307 5.23 61.02 -15.09
N THR A 308 6.53 61.27 -15.21
CA THR A 308 7.23 61.22 -16.50
C THR A 308 8.08 59.96 -16.57
N VAL A 309 7.72 59.05 -17.46
CA VAL A 309 8.44 57.79 -17.73
C VAL A 309 9.41 58.01 -18.88
N GLN A 310 10.63 57.49 -18.76
CA GLN A 310 11.63 57.52 -19.83
C GLN A 310 11.83 56.12 -20.41
N TYR A 311 11.46 55.95 -21.67
CA TYR A 311 11.64 54.70 -22.41
C TYR A 311 13.09 54.48 -22.86
N ASP A 312 13.42 53.26 -23.28
CA ASP A 312 14.77 52.86 -23.70
C ASP A 312 15.27 53.62 -24.94
N ASP A 313 14.35 54.09 -25.80
CA ASP A 313 14.66 54.93 -26.96
C ASP A 313 14.89 56.40 -26.60
N GLY A 314 14.82 56.75 -25.31
CA GLY A 314 14.96 58.10 -24.79
C GLY A 314 13.69 58.94 -24.87
N GLN A 315 12.60 58.42 -25.45
CA GLN A 315 11.31 59.11 -25.44
C GLN A 315 10.78 59.24 -24.02
N ARG A 316 10.02 60.32 -23.80
CA ARG A 316 9.42 60.63 -22.51
C ARG A 316 7.92 60.72 -22.69
N GLU A 317 7.20 59.98 -21.87
CA GLU A 317 5.75 60.01 -21.84
C GLU A 317 5.27 60.41 -20.45
N GLU A 318 4.18 61.17 -20.41
CA GLU A 318 3.54 61.57 -19.17
C GLU A 318 2.37 60.62 -18.89
N TRP A 319 2.46 59.89 -17.78
CA TRP A 319 1.38 59.01 -17.32
C TRP A 319 0.55 59.75 -16.27
N GLY A 320 -0.76 59.84 -16.51
CA GLY A 320 -1.72 60.36 -15.53
C GLY A 320 -2.07 59.28 -14.51
N LEU A 321 -1.83 59.56 -13.23
CA LEU A 321 -2.15 58.66 -12.14
C LEU A 321 -3.61 58.85 -11.71
N PRO A 322 -4.35 57.75 -11.46
CA PRO A 322 -5.74 57.84 -11.04
C PRO A 322 -5.90 58.24 -9.56
N SER A 323 -4.84 58.16 -8.76
CA SER A 323 -4.80 58.60 -7.37
C SER A 323 -3.37 58.97 -6.94
N VAL A 324 -3.28 59.74 -5.87
CA VAL A 324 -2.03 60.19 -5.25
C VAL A 324 -1.97 59.62 -3.83
N ASN A 325 -1.25 58.50 -3.66
CA ASN A 325 -1.22 57.76 -2.39
C ASN A 325 0.10 57.91 -1.62
N GLY A 326 1.07 58.66 -2.17
CA GLY A 326 2.40 58.82 -1.58
C GLY A 326 3.38 57.70 -1.95
N PRO A 327 4.57 57.71 -1.32
CA PRO A 327 5.66 56.78 -1.61
C PRO A 327 5.45 55.42 -0.94
N ASP A 328 6.34 54.46 -1.26
CA ASP A 328 6.41 53.14 -0.63
C ASP A 328 5.17 52.27 -0.87
N GLN A 329 4.66 52.33 -2.11
CA GLN A 329 3.52 51.56 -2.59
C GLN A 329 3.63 51.30 -4.08
N THR A 330 3.05 50.18 -4.50
CA THR A 330 2.95 49.80 -5.91
C THR A 330 1.51 49.92 -6.36
N MET A 331 1.27 50.79 -7.34
CA MET A 331 -0.03 51.03 -7.95
C MET A 331 -0.12 50.26 -9.27
N TYR A 332 -1.13 49.42 -9.39
CA TYR A 332 -1.48 48.71 -10.61
C TYR A 332 -2.70 49.38 -11.21
N PHE A 333 -2.69 49.67 -12.50
CA PHE A 333 -3.83 50.22 -13.18
C PHE A 333 -4.01 49.61 -14.57
N ASN A 334 -5.27 49.52 -14.98
CA ASN A 334 -5.71 48.98 -16.24
C ASN A 334 -6.63 50.00 -16.90
N ASP A 335 -6.30 50.36 -18.14
CA ASP A 335 -7.15 51.20 -18.97
C ASP A 335 -8.09 50.31 -19.79
N PRO A 336 -9.42 50.34 -19.54
CA PRO A 336 -10.36 49.55 -20.31
C PRO A 336 -10.44 49.94 -21.79
N ALA A 337 -9.90 51.11 -22.18
CA ALA A 337 -9.82 51.55 -23.57
C ALA A 337 -8.66 50.89 -24.34
N ILE A 338 -7.65 50.36 -23.64
CA ILE A 338 -6.57 49.60 -24.27
C ILE A 338 -7.11 48.24 -24.72
N GLN A 339 -6.75 47.84 -25.94
CA GLN A 339 -7.17 46.57 -26.50
C GLN A 339 -6.74 45.42 -25.58
N SER A 340 -7.69 44.55 -25.24
CA SER A 340 -7.46 43.31 -24.51
C SER A 340 -8.18 42.18 -25.25
N GLY A 341 -7.63 40.96 -25.20
CA GLY A 341 -8.25 39.77 -25.76
C GLY A 341 -9.04 38.98 -24.74
N ASP A 342 -9.66 37.90 -25.19
CA ASP A 342 -10.32 36.96 -24.27
C ASP A 342 -9.31 36.21 -23.39
N THR A 343 -8.07 36.02 -23.86
CA THR A 343 -7.02 35.23 -23.19
C THR A 343 -5.83 36.06 -22.74
N TRP A 344 -5.83 37.38 -22.95
CA TRP A 344 -4.73 38.25 -22.56
C TRP A 344 -5.21 39.65 -22.17
N GLY A 345 -4.44 40.31 -21.30
CA GLY A 345 -4.70 41.69 -20.88
C GLY A 345 -3.41 42.41 -20.51
N GLN A 346 -3.50 43.73 -20.39
CA GLN A 346 -2.39 44.59 -20.01
C GLN A 346 -2.63 45.21 -18.63
N VAL A 347 -1.57 45.34 -17.84
CA VAL A 347 -1.55 46.11 -16.60
C VAL A 347 -0.34 47.02 -16.62
N ASP A 348 -0.58 48.30 -16.42
CA ASP A 348 0.48 49.28 -16.18
C ASP A 348 0.71 49.40 -14.67
N VAL A 349 1.97 49.51 -14.27
CA VAL A 349 2.39 49.49 -12.87
C VAL A 349 3.27 50.68 -12.57
N PHE A 350 3.02 51.33 -11.44
CA PHE A 350 3.85 52.41 -10.92
C PHE A 350 4.32 52.06 -9.50
N GLU A 351 5.63 51.92 -9.35
CA GLU A 351 6.31 51.68 -8.09
C GLU A 351 6.78 53.03 -7.53
N ALA A 352 6.03 53.57 -6.57
CA ALA A 352 6.28 54.88 -5.99
C ALA A 352 7.41 54.80 -4.97
N SER A 353 8.45 55.61 -5.15
CA SER A 353 9.64 55.64 -4.31
C SER A 353 10.25 57.04 -4.27
N LYS A 354 10.74 57.44 -3.10
CA LYS A 354 11.46 58.72 -2.94
C LYS A 354 12.83 58.72 -3.61
N THR A 355 13.42 57.53 -3.79
CA THR A 355 14.82 57.40 -4.21
C THR A 355 14.96 56.73 -5.57
N ASP A 356 14.14 55.72 -5.85
CA ASP A 356 14.27 54.92 -7.07
C ASP A 356 12.89 54.44 -7.59
N PRO A 357 12.11 55.33 -8.23
CA PRO A 357 10.78 55.01 -8.73
C PRO A 357 10.81 54.38 -10.13
N TRP A 358 9.94 53.38 -10.32
CA TRP A 358 9.89 52.57 -11.54
C TRP A 358 8.48 52.50 -12.12
N ALA A 359 8.39 52.37 -13.43
CA ALA A 359 7.17 52.11 -14.17
C ALA A 359 7.31 50.82 -14.97
N TYR A 360 6.22 50.06 -15.08
CA TYR A 360 6.20 48.80 -15.81
C TYR A 360 4.95 48.72 -16.68
N ARG A 361 5.07 48.02 -17.80
CA ARG A 361 3.94 47.61 -18.63
C ARG A 361 3.98 46.11 -18.82
N CYS A 362 2.96 45.43 -18.30
CA CYS A 362 2.91 43.98 -18.25
C CYS A 362 1.79 43.44 -19.13
N ASN A 363 2.15 42.54 -20.05
CA ASN A 363 1.22 41.78 -20.86
C ASN A 363 1.06 40.39 -20.25
N ILE A 364 -0.13 40.10 -19.70
CA ILE A 364 -0.48 38.82 -19.08
C ILE A 364 -1.24 37.98 -20.10
N THR A 365 -0.77 36.76 -20.37
CA THR A 365 -1.39 35.82 -21.30
C THR A 365 -1.73 34.52 -20.58
N ILE A 366 -2.96 34.05 -20.77
CA ILE A 366 -3.50 32.83 -20.19
C ILE A 366 -3.60 31.78 -21.30
N ASP A 367 -2.96 30.64 -21.08
CA ASP A 367 -2.96 29.52 -22.04
C ASP A 367 -4.29 28.74 -21.97
N PRO A 368 -4.68 28.06 -23.06
CA PRO A 368 -5.84 27.18 -23.04
C PRO A 368 -5.62 26.00 -22.08
N VAL A 369 -6.72 25.45 -21.56
CA VAL A 369 -6.68 24.29 -20.66
C VAL A 369 -6.16 23.07 -21.41
N LEU A 370 -5.04 22.51 -20.96
CA LEU A 370 -4.51 21.26 -21.48
C LEU A 370 -5.42 20.09 -21.06
N ASN A 371 -5.60 19.14 -21.97
CA ASN A 371 -6.47 17.97 -21.80
C ASN A 371 -7.97 18.30 -21.58
N ALA A 372 -8.44 19.45 -22.05
CA ALA A 372 -9.87 19.71 -22.19
C ALA A 372 -10.47 18.87 -23.33
N VAL A 373 -11.52 18.10 -23.04
CA VAL A 373 -12.17 17.17 -24.00
C VAL A 373 -13.59 17.62 -24.34
N ILE A 374 -14.23 18.33 -23.41
CA ILE A 374 -15.58 18.88 -23.57
C ILE A 374 -15.54 20.37 -23.24
N LYS A 375 -16.52 21.14 -23.74
CA LYS A 375 -16.62 22.58 -23.50
C LYS A 375 -16.60 22.97 -22.02
N GLY A 376 -17.19 22.15 -21.14
CA GLY A 376 -17.17 22.39 -19.69
C GLY A 376 -15.79 22.23 -19.03
N HIS A 377 -14.79 21.67 -19.73
CA HIS A 377 -13.42 21.57 -19.24
C HIS A 377 -12.60 22.84 -19.51
N GLU A 378 -13.07 23.69 -20.41
CA GLU A 378 -12.41 24.95 -20.77
C GLU A 378 -12.74 26.03 -19.75
N VAL A 379 -11.88 27.05 -19.68
CA VAL A 379 -12.16 28.28 -18.93
C VAL A 379 -12.76 29.30 -19.89
N GLY A 380 -13.93 29.84 -19.53
CA GLY A 380 -14.65 30.80 -20.36
C GLY A 380 -13.96 32.17 -20.41
N ALA A 381 -14.20 32.90 -21.50
CA ALA A 381 -13.65 34.24 -21.73
C ALA A 381 -13.97 35.22 -20.60
N ASN A 382 -15.13 35.07 -19.94
CA ASN A 382 -15.49 35.91 -18.80
C ASN A 382 -14.56 35.69 -17.61
N VAL A 383 -14.00 34.50 -17.40
CA VAL A 383 -13.03 34.29 -16.32
C VAL A 383 -11.66 34.83 -16.73
N THR A 384 -11.16 34.43 -17.90
CA THR A 384 -9.80 34.80 -18.36
C THR A 384 -9.63 36.32 -18.57
N ARG A 385 -10.64 37.00 -19.14
CA ARG A 385 -10.60 38.45 -19.39
C ARG A 385 -10.51 39.28 -18.11
N TYR A 386 -11.13 38.83 -17.01
CA TYR A 386 -11.03 39.53 -15.72
C TYR A 386 -9.85 39.04 -14.88
N ALA A 387 -9.40 37.79 -15.06
CA ALA A 387 -8.25 37.24 -14.33
C ALA A 387 -6.93 37.92 -14.72
N ALA A 388 -6.69 38.19 -16.01
CA ALA A 388 -5.45 38.80 -16.50
C ALA A 388 -5.15 40.17 -15.84
N PRO A 389 -6.06 41.16 -15.87
CA PRO A 389 -5.85 42.43 -15.20
C PRO A 389 -6.33 42.46 -13.74
N ALA A 390 -6.64 41.31 -13.12
CA ALA A 390 -7.33 41.24 -11.83
C ALA A 390 -6.70 42.08 -10.73
N ILE A 391 -5.36 42.18 -10.71
CA ILE A 391 -4.60 42.95 -9.72
C ILE A 391 -4.96 44.44 -9.69
N ALA A 392 -5.43 45.00 -10.80
CA ALA A 392 -5.82 46.41 -10.92
C ALA A 392 -7.33 46.65 -10.76
N LEU A 393 -8.17 45.60 -10.75
CA LEU A 393 -9.62 45.78 -10.82
C LEU A 393 -10.24 46.20 -9.48
N GLN A 394 -11.05 47.27 -9.46
CA GLN A 394 -11.82 47.67 -8.25
C GLN A 394 -13.30 47.33 -8.35
N GLY A 395 -13.79 47.09 -9.57
CA GLY A 395 -15.22 46.98 -9.82
C GLY A 395 -15.92 48.33 -9.98
N TYR A 396 -15.37 49.43 -9.49
CA TYR A 396 -15.83 50.77 -9.83
C TYR A 396 -14.67 51.53 -10.49
N GLY A 397 -14.95 52.36 -11.49
CA GLY A 397 -13.92 53.26 -12.05
C GLY A 397 -13.53 54.33 -11.04
N SER A 398 -12.38 54.96 -11.24
CA SER A 398 -12.11 56.27 -10.62
C SER A 398 -13.34 57.15 -10.82
N SER A 399 -13.92 57.65 -9.73
CA SER A 399 -15.14 58.44 -9.81
C SER A 399 -14.88 59.66 -10.71
N VAL A 400 -15.87 60.05 -11.51
CA VAL A 400 -15.86 61.31 -12.29
C VAL A 400 -15.73 62.55 -11.38
N TYR A 401 -15.86 62.35 -10.05
CA TYR A 401 -15.68 63.34 -9.00
C TYR A 401 -14.32 63.22 -8.27
N GLY A 402 -13.37 62.45 -8.80
CA GLY A 402 -12.00 62.35 -8.30
C GLY A 402 -11.18 63.61 -8.60
N LEU A 403 -9.98 63.69 -8.00
CA LEU A 403 -9.05 64.84 -8.05
C LEU A 403 -8.55 65.22 -9.45
N THR A 404 -8.92 64.49 -10.50
CA THR A 404 -8.50 64.69 -11.88
C THR A 404 -9.72 64.81 -12.79
N ASN A 405 -9.74 65.80 -13.69
CA ASN A 405 -10.73 65.94 -14.79
C ASN A 405 -10.57 64.83 -15.86
N ASP A 406 -10.09 63.65 -15.47
CA ASP A 406 -9.80 62.57 -16.39
C ASP A 406 -11.09 61.83 -16.77
N THR A 407 -11.38 61.80 -18.07
CA THR A 407 -12.51 61.06 -18.64
C THR A 407 -12.23 59.56 -18.76
N LYS A 408 -10.98 59.13 -18.52
CA LYS A 408 -10.58 57.72 -18.59
C LYS A 408 -11.09 56.94 -17.37
N LEU A 409 -11.81 55.86 -17.64
CA LEU A 409 -12.40 54.98 -16.63
C LEU A 409 -11.39 53.95 -16.11
N TYR A 410 -10.23 54.42 -15.64
CA TYR A 410 -9.19 53.52 -15.12
C TYR A 410 -9.74 52.62 -14.01
N GLN A 411 -9.33 51.36 -14.05
CA GLN A 411 -9.38 50.46 -12.91
C GLN A 411 -8.00 50.49 -12.26
N TRP A 412 -7.89 50.68 -10.95
CA TRP A 412 -6.58 50.70 -10.30
C TRP A 412 -6.60 50.16 -8.89
N GLN A 413 -5.51 49.62 -8.38
CA GLN A 413 -5.35 49.29 -6.96
C GLN A 413 -3.95 49.65 -6.51
N SER A 414 -3.83 49.97 -5.23
CA SER A 414 -2.57 50.36 -4.62
C SER A 414 -2.29 49.44 -3.44
N TYR A 415 -1.09 48.87 -3.44
CA TYR A 415 -0.66 47.92 -2.43
C TYR A 415 0.57 48.47 -1.69
N PRO A 416 0.59 48.48 -0.34
CA PRO A 416 1.76 48.92 0.42
C PRO A 416 3.00 48.07 0.12
N ALA A 417 4.19 48.67 0.11
CA ALA A 417 5.44 48.00 -0.23
C ALA A 417 5.76 46.75 0.61
N GLU A 418 5.26 46.68 1.85
CA GLU A 418 5.46 45.51 2.73
C GLU A 418 4.47 44.36 2.48
N SER A 419 3.52 44.53 1.55
CA SER A 419 2.56 43.49 1.18
C SER A 419 3.09 42.63 0.03
N ARG A 420 2.61 41.37 -0.08
CA ARG A 420 3.05 40.42 -1.12
C ARG A 420 2.96 40.98 -2.54
N PHE A 421 1.90 41.73 -2.84
CA PHE A 421 1.68 42.31 -4.18
C PHE A 421 2.08 43.78 -4.28
N GLY A 422 2.42 44.43 -3.16
CA GLY A 422 3.00 45.77 -3.19
C GLY A 422 4.53 45.78 -3.19
N PHE A 423 5.15 44.62 -2.95
CA PHE A 423 6.59 44.46 -2.86
C PHE A 423 7.32 45.07 -4.08
N PRO A 424 8.31 45.95 -3.85
CA PRO A 424 9.00 46.65 -4.93
C PRO A 424 9.81 45.68 -5.79
N ALA A 425 9.70 45.80 -7.11
CA ALA A 425 10.49 45.00 -8.04
C ALA A 425 11.84 45.66 -8.39
N ASN A 426 12.06 46.93 -7.98
CA ASN A 426 13.32 47.66 -8.15
C ASN A 426 13.88 47.59 -9.59
N GLY A 427 13.00 47.78 -10.57
CA GLY A 427 13.32 47.74 -12.00
C GLY A 427 13.36 46.34 -12.63
N SER A 428 13.18 45.27 -11.86
CA SER A 428 13.15 43.90 -12.39
C SER A 428 11.84 43.59 -13.10
N ALA A 429 11.88 43.56 -14.43
CA ALA A 429 10.74 43.18 -15.26
C ALA A 429 10.27 41.73 -15.02
N ASP A 430 11.20 40.80 -14.80
CA ASP A 430 10.87 39.39 -14.54
C ASP A 430 10.16 39.21 -13.20
N LEU A 431 10.60 39.93 -12.17
CA LEU A 431 9.97 39.88 -10.84
C LEU A 431 8.56 40.49 -10.89
N MET A 432 8.39 41.63 -11.58
CA MET A 432 7.06 42.22 -11.77
C MET A 432 6.14 41.29 -12.58
N GLY A 433 6.68 40.65 -13.62
CA GLY A 433 5.99 39.62 -14.39
C GLY A 433 5.52 38.46 -13.52
N ASN A 434 6.38 37.95 -12.65
CA ASN A 434 6.01 36.91 -11.70
C ASN A 434 4.88 37.37 -10.76
N ILE A 435 4.95 38.58 -10.20
CA ILE A 435 3.93 39.13 -9.30
C ILE A 435 2.55 39.18 -9.97
N VAL A 436 2.46 39.79 -11.16
CA VAL A 436 1.17 39.91 -11.87
C VAL A 436 0.64 38.55 -12.35
N ALA A 437 1.54 37.65 -12.78
CA ALA A 437 1.18 36.29 -13.16
C ALA A 437 0.65 35.49 -11.96
N ARG A 438 1.34 35.55 -10.81
CA ARG A 438 0.93 34.89 -9.57
C ARG A 438 -0.44 35.36 -9.10
N TYR A 439 -0.74 36.64 -9.27
CA TYR A 439 -2.04 37.21 -8.94
C TYR A 439 -3.14 36.65 -9.86
N ALA A 440 -2.90 36.67 -11.18
CA ALA A 440 -3.84 36.20 -12.19
C ALA A 440 -4.16 34.70 -12.03
N ILE A 441 -3.15 33.84 -11.80
CA ILE A 441 -3.37 32.38 -11.67
C ILE A 441 -4.11 32.10 -10.37
N GLY A 442 -3.81 32.89 -9.34
CA GLY A 442 -4.49 32.85 -8.06
C GLY A 442 -5.97 33.18 -8.19
N ALA A 443 -6.32 34.19 -8.99
CA ALA A 443 -7.71 34.52 -9.28
C ALA A 443 -8.44 33.36 -9.98
N ILE A 444 -7.80 32.68 -10.93
CA ILE A 444 -8.36 31.49 -11.60
C ILE A 444 -8.52 30.33 -10.60
N ALA A 445 -7.51 30.05 -9.79
CA ALA A 445 -7.52 28.97 -8.82
C ALA A 445 -8.63 29.16 -7.77
N VAL A 446 -8.80 30.38 -7.25
CA VAL A 446 -9.88 30.70 -6.31
C VAL A 446 -11.24 30.68 -7.01
N THR A 447 -11.34 31.12 -8.27
CA THR A 447 -12.58 30.96 -9.07
C THR A 447 -13.00 29.50 -9.13
N ALA A 448 -12.08 28.59 -9.45
CA ALA A 448 -12.33 27.15 -9.50
C ALA A 448 -12.74 26.56 -8.15
N GLN A 449 -12.27 27.11 -7.02
CA GLN A 449 -12.66 26.64 -5.69
C GLN A 449 -14.00 27.20 -5.19
N ARG A 450 -14.48 28.31 -5.75
CA ARG A 450 -15.65 29.05 -5.24
C ARG A 450 -16.88 28.97 -6.15
N ASN A 451 -16.68 28.79 -7.45
CA ASN A 451 -17.78 28.55 -8.37
C ASN A 451 -18.48 27.22 -8.05
N PRO A 452 -19.80 27.11 -8.30
CA PRO A 452 -20.51 25.86 -8.13
C PRO A 452 -20.04 24.81 -9.16
N ASN A 453 -20.27 23.56 -8.82
CA ASN A 453 -19.94 22.45 -9.69
C ASN A 453 -21.05 22.20 -10.74
N ILE A 454 -20.63 21.75 -11.91
CA ILE A 454 -21.47 21.19 -12.96
C ILE A 454 -21.12 19.72 -13.17
N GLN A 455 -22.09 18.93 -13.62
CA GLN A 455 -21.86 17.53 -13.97
C GLN A 455 -21.25 17.41 -15.36
N ALA A 456 -20.15 16.69 -15.43
CA ALA A 456 -19.36 16.48 -16.64
C ALA A 456 -18.91 15.03 -16.76
N ARG A 457 -18.52 14.62 -17.97
CA ARG A 457 -17.87 13.32 -18.17
C ARG A 457 -16.41 13.44 -17.78
N GLY A 458 -15.96 12.61 -16.85
CA GLY A 458 -14.59 12.60 -16.36
C GLY A 458 -14.25 11.30 -15.63
N MET A 459 -13.32 11.37 -14.69
CA MET A 459 -12.74 10.21 -14.02
C MET A 459 -13.21 10.14 -12.56
N VAL A 460 -14.31 9.43 -12.33
CA VAL A 460 -14.97 9.31 -11.02
C VAL A 460 -14.03 8.65 -10.01
N PRO A 461 -13.71 9.31 -8.89
CA PRO A 461 -12.89 8.71 -7.86
C PRO A 461 -13.66 7.62 -7.13
N GLN A 462 -13.04 6.45 -7.00
CA GLN A 462 -13.62 5.31 -6.31
C GLN A 462 -13.17 5.27 -4.85
N LYS A 463 -13.84 4.46 -4.02
CA LYS A 463 -13.33 4.17 -2.69
C LYS A 463 -12.11 3.26 -2.80
N GLY A 464 -10.93 3.79 -2.45
CA GLY A 464 -9.66 3.09 -2.49
C GLY A 464 -9.29 2.42 -1.16
N ILE A 465 -8.41 1.41 -1.25
CA ILE A 465 -7.68 0.83 -0.13
C ILE A 465 -6.18 0.82 -0.44
N THR A 466 -5.35 0.85 0.60
CA THR A 466 -3.90 0.66 0.50
C THR A 466 -3.47 -0.44 1.45
N LEU A 467 -2.40 -1.14 1.08
CA LEU A 467 -1.76 -2.09 1.97
C LEU A 467 -0.51 -1.44 2.54
N GLU A 468 -0.55 -1.12 3.82
CA GLU A 468 0.58 -0.56 4.53
C GLU A 468 1.26 -1.66 5.35
N VAL A 469 2.54 -1.89 5.08
CA VAL A 469 3.35 -2.84 5.84
C VAL A 469 4.06 -2.08 6.95
N THR A 470 3.63 -2.31 8.20
CA THR A 470 4.13 -1.57 9.37
C THR A 470 5.64 -1.73 9.53
N ASN A 471 6.16 -2.94 9.32
CA ASN A 471 7.60 -3.21 9.39
C ASN A 471 7.98 -4.47 8.61
N TRP A 472 8.72 -4.29 7.51
CA TRP A 472 9.25 -5.38 6.70
C TRP A 472 10.16 -6.33 7.48
N THR A 473 10.86 -5.84 8.50
CA THR A 473 11.75 -6.64 9.34
C THR A 473 11.00 -7.77 10.04
N TYR A 474 9.82 -7.49 10.60
CA TYR A 474 9.01 -8.53 11.26
C TYR A 474 8.51 -9.56 10.26
N LEU A 475 8.11 -9.13 9.06
CA LEU A 475 7.69 -10.03 8.01
C LEU A 475 8.83 -10.98 7.60
N HIS A 476 10.03 -10.44 7.36
CA HIS A 476 11.22 -11.23 7.04
C HIS A 476 11.62 -12.17 8.17
N LEU A 477 11.58 -11.69 9.41
CA LEU A 477 11.94 -12.48 10.59
C LEU A 477 10.97 -13.66 10.77
N ILE A 478 9.66 -13.42 10.70
CA ILE A 478 8.65 -14.48 10.85
C ILE A 478 8.83 -15.54 9.77
N LEU A 479 8.81 -15.16 8.49
CA LEU A 479 8.92 -16.12 7.39
C LEU A 479 10.28 -16.83 7.37
N GLY A 480 11.36 -16.08 7.57
CA GLY A 480 12.73 -16.59 7.59
C GLY A 480 12.97 -17.56 8.74
N LEU A 481 12.50 -17.24 9.96
CA LEU A 481 12.65 -18.09 11.12
C LEU A 481 11.81 -19.36 10.98
N THR A 482 10.57 -19.28 10.46
CA THR A 482 9.74 -20.48 10.20
C THR A 482 10.41 -21.43 9.22
N VAL A 483 10.88 -20.91 8.07
CA VAL A 483 11.55 -21.73 7.04
C VAL A 483 12.89 -22.28 7.55
N GLY A 484 13.69 -21.46 8.22
CA GLY A 484 15.02 -21.83 8.73
C GLY A 484 14.96 -22.84 9.86
N MET A 485 14.06 -22.67 10.84
CA MET A 485 13.90 -23.62 11.94
C MET A 485 13.32 -24.94 11.49
N GLN A 486 12.40 -24.96 10.51
CA GLN A 486 11.93 -26.22 9.93
C GLN A 486 13.08 -26.99 9.27
N LEU A 487 13.95 -26.30 8.51
CA LEU A 487 15.12 -26.92 7.91
C LEU A 487 16.06 -27.49 8.97
N LEU A 488 16.34 -26.71 10.03
CA LEU A 488 17.21 -27.13 11.13
C LEU A 488 16.66 -28.38 11.82
N ILE A 489 15.36 -28.41 12.13
CA ILE A 489 14.72 -29.57 12.76
C ILE A 489 14.78 -30.79 11.83
N ALA A 490 14.49 -30.63 10.54
CA ALA A 490 14.55 -31.71 9.56
C ALA A 490 15.98 -32.28 9.45
N VAL A 491 17.00 -31.43 9.33
CA VAL A 491 18.40 -31.85 9.23
C VAL A 491 18.85 -32.59 10.49
N VAL A 492 18.58 -32.03 11.68
CA VAL A 492 18.89 -32.68 12.96
C VAL A 492 18.18 -34.03 13.08
N SER A 493 16.90 -34.09 12.70
CA SER A 493 16.10 -35.31 12.76
C SER A 493 16.67 -36.40 11.86
N ILE A 494 17.08 -36.06 10.64
CA ILE A 494 17.70 -36.99 9.69
C ILE A 494 19.05 -37.49 10.20
N LEU A 495 19.92 -36.60 10.69
CA LEU A 495 21.25 -36.97 11.18
C LEU A 495 21.16 -37.94 12.38
N ILE A 496 20.17 -37.74 13.23
CA ILE A 496 19.90 -38.59 14.39
C ILE A 496 19.24 -39.90 13.97
N ALA A 497 18.17 -39.86 13.15
CA ALA A 497 17.43 -41.04 12.71
C ALA A 497 18.29 -41.98 11.84
N ASN A 498 19.22 -41.46 11.05
CA ASN A 498 20.13 -42.25 10.21
C ASN A 498 21.14 -43.11 11.00
N ARG A 499 21.21 -42.98 12.34
CA ARG A 499 22.00 -43.90 13.18
C ARG A 499 21.36 -45.28 13.31
N VAL A 500 20.08 -45.40 12.95
CA VAL A 500 19.25 -46.58 13.21
C VAL A 500 18.44 -46.93 11.95
N GLN A 501 18.12 -48.20 11.75
CA GLN A 501 17.27 -48.59 10.61
C GLN A 501 15.84 -48.10 10.83
N VAL A 502 15.40 -47.17 9.99
CA VAL A 502 14.02 -46.69 9.98
C VAL A 502 13.22 -47.63 9.08
N ARG A 503 12.25 -48.32 9.67
CA ARG A 503 11.33 -49.22 8.96
C ARG A 503 10.15 -48.42 8.40
N CYS A 504 9.61 -48.89 7.27
CA CYS A 504 8.47 -48.26 6.58
C CYS A 504 7.29 -47.98 7.52
N ARG A 505 6.51 -46.95 7.21
CA ARG A 505 5.32 -46.52 7.99
C ARG A 505 4.14 -47.50 7.94
N SER A 506 4.30 -48.69 7.37
CA SER A 506 3.22 -49.67 7.24
C SER A 506 2.92 -50.32 8.58
N TYR A 507 1.67 -50.26 9.02
CA TYR A 507 1.20 -50.95 10.23
C TYR A 507 1.50 -52.45 10.22
N LEU A 508 1.47 -53.09 9.04
CA LEU A 508 1.82 -54.50 8.88
C LEU A 508 3.31 -54.76 9.12
N SER A 509 4.18 -53.85 8.66
CA SER A 509 5.62 -53.96 8.91
C SER A 509 5.97 -53.76 10.39
N MET A 510 5.19 -52.94 11.09
CA MET A 510 5.33 -52.70 12.52
C MET A 510 4.78 -53.87 13.35
N ALA A 511 3.64 -54.44 12.95
CA ALA A 511 3.10 -55.66 13.55
C ALA A 511 4.05 -56.86 13.38
N ALA A 512 4.66 -57.00 12.20
CA ALA A 512 5.67 -58.02 11.95
C ALA A 512 6.92 -57.86 12.85
N LEU A 513 7.31 -56.62 13.16
CA LEU A 513 8.41 -56.31 14.06
C LEU A 513 8.09 -56.61 15.54
N LEU A 514 6.85 -56.37 15.95
CA LEU A 514 6.38 -56.59 17.32
C LEU A 514 6.03 -58.06 17.60
N ARG A 515 5.75 -58.85 16.56
CA ARG A 515 5.39 -60.27 16.66
C ARG A 515 6.25 -61.11 17.63
N PRO A 516 7.59 -61.10 17.58
CA PRO A 516 8.41 -61.93 18.49
C PRO A 516 8.27 -61.53 19.96
N VAL A 517 7.97 -60.27 20.25
CA VAL A 517 7.79 -59.77 21.62
C VAL A 517 6.37 -60.06 22.13
N MET A 518 5.41 -60.18 21.21
CA MET A 518 3.99 -60.44 21.51
C MET A 518 3.65 -61.93 21.61
N GLN A 519 4.57 -62.84 21.27
CA GLN A 519 4.37 -64.29 21.34
C GLN A 519 4.05 -64.78 22.76
N ASP A 520 4.59 -64.13 23.79
CA ASP A 520 4.37 -64.50 25.19
C ASP A 520 3.02 -64.01 25.74
N VAL A 521 2.30 -63.14 25.01
CA VAL A 521 1.03 -62.50 25.43
C VAL A 521 -0.17 -63.02 24.62
N SER A 522 0.04 -64.06 23.80
CA SER A 522 -0.64 -64.30 22.51
C SER A 522 -2.14 -64.63 22.53
N CYS A 523 -2.75 -65.00 23.66
CA CYS A 523 -4.18 -65.38 23.69
C CYS A 523 -5.12 -64.38 24.40
N ARG A 524 -4.61 -63.46 25.23
CA ARG A 524 -5.44 -62.48 25.96
C ARG A 524 -5.38 -61.06 25.39
N ALA A 525 -4.42 -60.79 24.51
CA ALA A 525 -4.15 -59.45 23.99
C ALA A 525 -4.98 -59.04 22.75
N SER A 526 -5.71 -59.95 22.11
CA SER A 526 -6.40 -59.66 20.83
C SER A 526 -7.56 -58.66 20.94
N ALA A 527 -8.08 -58.42 22.16
CA ALA A 527 -9.18 -57.49 22.43
C ALA A 527 -8.76 -56.30 23.34
N ALA A 528 -7.47 -56.20 23.70
CA ALA A 528 -6.97 -55.26 24.70
C ALA A 528 -6.38 -53.99 24.06
N ASP A 529 -6.51 -52.83 24.72
CA ASP A 529 -5.90 -51.57 24.26
C ASP A 529 -4.37 -51.59 24.49
N GLY A 530 -3.61 -50.74 23.79
CA GLY A 530 -2.13 -50.71 23.87
C GLY A 530 -1.60 -50.55 25.30
N GLY A 531 -2.33 -49.82 26.16
CA GLY A 531 -2.01 -49.69 27.58
C GLY A 531 -2.23 -50.97 28.40
N GLU A 532 -3.24 -51.76 28.07
CA GLU A 532 -3.55 -53.03 28.72
C GLU A 532 -2.59 -54.13 28.26
N VAL A 533 -2.24 -54.14 26.97
CA VAL A 533 -1.19 -55.01 26.42
C VAL A 533 0.15 -54.73 27.08
N ALA A 534 0.52 -53.46 27.24
CA ALA A 534 1.73 -53.06 27.96
C ALA A 534 1.73 -53.49 29.43
N ALA A 535 0.57 -53.49 30.10
CA ALA A 535 0.44 -53.96 31.48
C ALA A 535 0.58 -55.49 31.59
N MET A 536 0.09 -56.24 30.59
CA MET A 536 0.19 -57.70 30.53
C MET A 536 1.63 -58.21 30.34
N MET A 537 2.53 -57.38 29.79
CA MET A 537 3.95 -57.73 29.58
C MET A 537 4.80 -57.69 30.86
N GLY A 538 4.25 -57.25 32.00
CA GLY A 538 4.96 -57.16 33.28
C GLY A 538 5.68 -55.82 33.50
N LYS A 539 5.81 -55.41 34.77
CA LYS A 539 6.38 -54.10 35.17
C LYS A 539 7.90 -53.99 34.98
N ASP A 540 8.60 -55.13 35.00
CA ASP A 540 10.07 -55.20 34.92
C ASP A 540 10.60 -55.48 33.50
N THR A 541 9.70 -55.75 32.55
CA THR A 541 10.06 -56.01 31.16
C THR A 541 10.51 -54.71 30.49
N THR A 542 11.65 -54.78 29.79
CA THR A 542 12.16 -53.64 29.01
C THR A 542 12.29 -53.99 27.54
N LEU A 543 11.85 -53.09 26.66
CA LEU A 543 11.89 -53.23 25.21
C LEU A 543 12.99 -52.35 24.63
N ARG A 544 13.86 -52.92 23.80
CA ARG A 544 14.93 -52.17 23.13
C ARG A 544 15.03 -52.50 21.65
N TYR A 545 15.22 -51.49 20.81
CA TYR A 545 15.47 -51.66 19.39
C TYR A 545 16.97 -51.83 19.14
N CYS A 546 17.40 -53.07 18.86
CA CYS A 546 18.81 -53.45 18.74
C CYS A 546 19.14 -54.03 17.36
N ARG A 547 20.42 -53.94 16.99
CA ARG A 547 20.96 -54.55 15.77
C ARG A 547 21.23 -56.04 16.02
N GLU A 548 20.73 -56.92 15.15
CA GLU A 548 20.96 -58.36 15.23
C GLU A 548 22.29 -58.75 14.55
N ARG A 549 23.04 -59.71 15.10
CA ARG A 549 24.29 -60.18 14.49
C ARG A 549 23.96 -60.95 13.19
N GLY A 550 24.19 -60.31 12.05
CA GLY A 550 24.02 -60.90 10.71
C GLY A 550 22.80 -60.44 9.92
N ALA A 551 21.91 -59.58 10.47
CA ALA A 551 20.75 -59.03 9.78
C ALA A 551 20.30 -57.66 10.35
N GLY A 552 19.14 -57.15 9.91
CA GLY A 552 18.56 -55.85 10.27
C GLY A 552 18.21 -55.66 11.76
N PHE A 553 17.53 -54.57 12.10
CA PHE A 553 17.15 -54.26 13.50
C PHE A 553 15.88 -55.00 13.95
N LYS A 554 15.81 -55.38 15.23
CA LYS A 554 14.66 -56.04 15.90
C LYS A 554 14.41 -55.46 17.30
N ILE A 555 13.19 -55.60 17.80
CA ILE A 555 12.85 -55.27 19.20
C ILE A 555 13.14 -56.51 20.06
N GLN A 556 13.93 -56.32 21.11
CA GLN A 556 14.24 -57.35 22.12
C GLN A 556 13.54 -56.99 23.43
N SER A 557 12.93 -57.98 24.08
CA SER A 557 12.50 -57.91 25.47
C SER A 557 13.59 -58.48 26.38
N ASN A 558 14.04 -57.71 27.37
CA ASN A 558 14.75 -58.25 28.51
C ASN A 558 13.73 -58.43 29.63
N GLY A 559 13.30 -59.67 29.82
CA GLY A 559 12.27 -60.07 30.76
C GLY A 559 12.18 -61.59 30.83
N PHE A 560 13.30 -62.24 31.17
CA PHE A 560 13.42 -63.39 32.06
C PHE A 560 14.89 -63.53 32.48
#